data_AF-A0A2W6A2R7-F1
#
_entry.id   AF-A0A2W6A2R7-F1
#
_cell.length_a   1.000
_cell.length_b   1.000
_cell.length_c   1.000
_cell.angle_alpha   90.00
_cell.angle_beta   90.00
_cell.angle_gamma   90.00
#
_symmetry.space_group_name_H-M   'P 1'
#
loop_
_entity.id
_entity.type
_entity.pdbx_description
1 polymer ?
#
loop_
_entity_poly.entity_id
_entity_poly.type
_entity_poly.pdbx_seq_one_letter_code
_entity_poly.pdbx_strand_id
1 'polypeptide(L)'
;MNSEKIEIRGRGFRYFAHIGSGLVSQTGTLTRELVGGERAAIITDSNIPLTIVNAVAGSLASADFQVSKVVVPAGENAKSLIEVERICDELASLDRSSVLVGVGGGVVGDLSGFVAAILRRGIAHVQIPTTLLAMVDSSIGGKTGVN
;
A
#
# COMPACT_ATOMS: atom_id res chain seq x y z
N MET A 1 -8.20 15.72 -16.36
CA MET A 1 -7.10 14.88 -15.82
C MET A 1 -7.01 13.66 -16.70
N ASN A 2 -5.84 13.36 -17.27
CA ASN A 2 -5.64 12.16 -18.07
C ASN A 2 -5.11 11.06 -17.16
N SER A 3 -6.00 10.14 -16.77
CA SER A 3 -5.62 8.89 -16.11
C SER A 3 -6.08 7.72 -16.96
N GLU A 4 -5.19 6.79 -17.20
CA GLU A 4 -5.47 5.51 -17.84
C GLU A 4 -5.72 4.45 -16.76
N LYS A 5 -6.68 3.56 -17.01
CA LYS A 5 -6.97 2.40 -16.15
C LYS A 5 -6.64 1.14 -16.94
N ILE A 6 -5.59 0.45 -16.53
CA ILE A 6 -5.13 -0.79 -17.17
C ILE A 6 -5.52 -1.96 -16.29
N GLU A 7 -6.13 -2.98 -16.89
CA GLU A 7 -6.44 -4.21 -16.19
C GLU A 7 -5.28 -5.20 -16.30
N ILE A 8 -4.76 -5.63 -15.15
CA ILE A 8 -3.71 -6.63 -15.06
C ILE A 8 -4.34 -7.96 -14.67
N ARG A 9 -4.06 -9.01 -15.45
CA ARG A 9 -4.61 -10.36 -15.27
C ARG A 9 -3.50 -11.39 -15.32
N GLY A 10 -3.54 -12.35 -14.41
CA GLY A 10 -2.62 -13.49 -14.36
C GLY A 10 -3.36 -14.82 -14.12
N ARG A 11 -2.63 -15.89 -13.79
CA ARG A 11 -3.23 -17.18 -13.43
C ARG A 11 -3.90 -17.07 -12.04
N GLY A 12 -5.16 -16.65 -12.04
CA GLY A 12 -6.02 -16.62 -10.84
C GLY A 12 -6.12 -15.28 -10.12
N PHE A 13 -5.48 -14.21 -10.63
CA PHE A 13 -5.62 -12.87 -10.07
C PHE A 13 -5.96 -11.83 -11.13
N ARG A 14 -6.63 -10.76 -10.69
CA ARG A 14 -7.00 -9.61 -11.50
C ARG A 14 -7.04 -8.37 -10.60
N TYR A 15 -6.44 -7.29 -11.08
CA TYR A 15 -6.52 -5.97 -10.44
C TYR A 15 -6.36 -4.87 -11.50
N PHE A 16 -6.63 -3.63 -11.11
CA PHE A 16 -6.46 -2.48 -11.98
C PHE A 16 -5.24 -1.65 -11.55
N ALA A 17 -4.43 -1.24 -12.51
CA ALA A 17 -3.43 -0.21 -12.35
C ALA A 17 -3.99 1.12 -12.90
N HIS A 18 -3.99 2.15 -12.07
CA HIS A 18 -4.35 3.50 -12.47
C HIS A 18 -3.07 4.30 -12.71
N ILE A 19 -2.93 4.88 -13.90
CA ILE A 19 -1.71 5.57 -14.33
C ILE A 19 -2.09 6.97 -14.78
N GLY A 20 -1.53 8.00 -14.16
CA GLY A 20 -1.83 9.38 -14.51
C GLY A 20 -1.42 10.36 -13.44
N SER A 21 -1.58 11.65 -13.75
CA SER A 21 -1.29 12.74 -12.82
C SER A 21 -2.47 12.97 -11.85
N GLY A 22 -2.15 13.34 -10.61
CA GLY A 22 -3.14 13.69 -9.59
C GLY A 22 -3.87 12.50 -8.96
N LEU A 23 -3.44 11.25 -9.18
CA LEU A 23 -4.12 10.07 -8.62
C LEU A 23 -4.05 9.99 -7.09
N VAL A 24 -3.04 10.58 -6.47
CA VAL A 24 -2.88 10.59 -5.00
C VAL A 24 -4.12 11.18 -4.30
N SER A 25 -4.74 12.22 -4.85
CA SER A 25 -5.95 12.82 -4.27
C SER A 25 -7.18 11.94 -4.40
N GLN A 26 -7.14 10.93 -5.28
CA GLN A 26 -8.23 9.97 -5.52
C GLN A 26 -8.03 8.65 -4.76
N THR A 27 -6.95 8.51 -3.98
CA THR A 27 -6.60 7.26 -3.28
C THR A 27 -7.78 6.73 -2.45
N GLY A 28 -8.45 7.59 -1.69
CA GLY A 28 -9.60 7.22 -0.86
C GLY A 28 -10.74 6.64 -1.68
N THR A 29 -11.18 7.35 -2.73
CA THR A 29 -12.24 6.90 -3.64
C THR A 29 -11.89 5.55 -4.28
N LEU A 30 -10.69 5.43 -4.86
CA LEU A 30 -10.24 4.21 -5.52
C LEU A 30 -10.11 3.04 -4.54
N THR A 31 -9.64 3.30 -3.32
CA THR A 31 -9.55 2.27 -2.28
C THR A 31 -10.93 1.82 -1.82
N ARG A 32 -11.89 2.75 -1.71
CA ARG A 32 -13.27 2.46 -1.30
C ARG A 32 -14.02 1.58 -2.31
N GLU A 33 -13.69 1.66 -3.60
CA GLU A 33 -14.22 0.73 -4.61
C GLU A 33 -13.82 -0.73 -4.37
N LEU A 34 -12.75 -0.98 -3.59
CA LEU A 34 -12.18 -2.30 -3.37
C LEU A 34 -12.61 -2.93 -2.05
N VAL A 35 -12.87 -2.13 -1.01
CA VAL A 35 -13.09 -2.63 0.35
C VAL A 35 -14.27 -1.95 1.06
N GLY A 36 -15.02 -2.75 1.82
CA GLY A 36 -16.10 -2.29 2.69
C GLY A 36 -15.69 -1.97 4.13
N GLY A 37 -14.45 -2.26 4.54
CA GLY A 37 -14.00 -2.02 5.91
C GLY A 37 -13.66 -0.55 6.18
N GLU A 38 -13.69 -0.17 7.46
CA GLU A 38 -13.54 1.22 7.90
C GLU A 38 -12.10 1.63 8.19
N ARG A 39 -11.14 0.70 8.23
CA ARG A 39 -9.76 0.96 8.65
C ARG A 39 -8.78 0.86 7.50
N ALA A 40 -7.91 1.86 7.38
CA ALA A 40 -6.80 1.87 6.46
C ALA A 40 -5.49 2.10 7.23
N ALA A 41 -4.44 1.36 6.89
CA ALA A 41 -3.11 1.60 7.42
C ALA A 41 -2.13 1.89 6.28
N ILE A 42 -1.36 2.96 6.42
CA ILE A 42 -0.32 3.35 5.47
C ILE A 42 1.02 2.82 5.97
N ILE A 43 1.75 2.09 5.13
CA ILE A 43 3.18 1.79 5.35
C ILE A 43 3.99 2.62 4.35
N THR A 44 4.99 3.34 4.84
CA THR A 44 5.87 4.18 4.03
C THR A 44 7.28 4.21 4.62
N ASP A 45 8.28 4.60 3.83
CA ASP A 45 9.64 4.79 4.31
C ASP A 45 9.95 6.25 4.66
N SER A 46 11.00 6.46 5.44
CA SER A 46 11.43 7.79 5.92
C SER A 46 11.88 8.77 4.82
N ASN A 47 12.15 8.31 3.60
CA ASN A 47 12.54 9.18 2.48
C ASN A 47 11.33 9.71 1.70
N ILE A 48 10.14 9.12 1.86
CA ILE A 48 8.94 9.61 1.20
C ILE A 48 8.53 10.97 1.82
N PRO A 49 8.37 12.03 1.01
CA PRO A 49 7.94 13.32 1.52
C PRO A 49 6.62 13.20 2.29
N LEU A 50 6.58 13.75 3.50
CA LEU A 50 5.37 13.77 4.33
C LEU A 50 4.18 14.44 3.63
N THR A 51 4.43 15.35 2.68
CA THR A 51 3.38 15.94 1.84
C THR A 51 2.63 14.89 1.02
N ILE A 52 3.32 13.90 0.46
CA ILE A 52 2.70 12.78 -0.28
C ILE A 52 1.93 11.88 0.68
N VAL A 53 2.56 11.48 1.79
CA VAL A 53 1.94 10.60 2.80
C VAL A 53 0.67 11.24 3.38
N ASN A 54 0.71 12.54 3.66
CA ASN A 54 -0.44 13.28 4.18
C ASN A 54 -1.53 13.47 3.13
N ALA A 55 -1.18 13.64 1.86
CA ALA A 55 -2.17 13.69 0.78
C ALA A 55 -2.90 12.35 0.62
N VAL A 56 -2.18 11.22 0.68
CA VAL A 56 -2.78 9.87 0.69
C VAL A 56 -3.70 9.70 1.90
N ALA A 57 -3.21 10.03 3.10
CA ALA A 57 -3.99 9.90 4.33
C ALA A 57 -5.24 10.80 4.33
N GLY A 58 -5.12 12.03 3.85
CA GLY A 58 -6.25 12.95 3.74
C GLY A 58 -7.30 12.46 2.74
N SER A 59 -6.86 11.88 1.62
CA SER A 59 -7.76 11.26 0.63
C SER A 59 -8.51 10.07 1.23
N LEU A 60 -7.81 9.17 1.94
CA LEU A 60 -8.43 8.04 2.65
C LEU A 60 -9.42 8.51 3.74
N ALA A 61 -9.03 9.48 4.57
CA ALA A 61 -9.92 10.01 5.60
C ALA A 61 -11.19 10.66 5.01
N SER A 62 -11.07 11.34 3.87
CA SER A 62 -12.20 11.92 3.14
C SER A 62 -13.15 10.88 2.54
N ALA A 63 -12.71 9.61 2.49
CA ALA A 63 -13.50 8.45 2.09
C ALA A 63 -13.92 7.59 3.30
N ASP A 64 -13.99 8.20 4.49
CA ASP A 64 -14.45 7.61 5.76
C ASP A 64 -13.59 6.45 6.29
N PHE A 65 -12.30 6.43 5.96
CA PHE A 65 -11.36 5.52 6.62
C PHE A 65 -10.82 6.11 7.92
N GLN A 66 -10.75 5.29 8.97
CA GLN A 66 -9.87 5.50 10.12
C GLN A 66 -8.43 5.16 9.67
N VAL A 67 -7.58 6.17 9.56
CA VAL A 67 -6.23 6.03 8.97
C VAL A 67 -5.15 5.97 10.05
N SER A 68 -4.37 4.88 10.07
CA SER A 68 -3.09 4.80 10.80
C SER A 68 -1.90 4.87 9.84
N LYS A 69 -0.72 5.20 10.37
CA LYS A 69 0.53 5.30 9.59
C LYS A 69 1.66 4.59 10.33
N VAL A 70 2.42 3.79 9.60
CA VAL A 70 3.66 3.17 10.08
C VAL A 70 4.79 3.61 9.15
N VAL A 71 5.81 4.22 9.74
CA VAL A 71 7.02 4.63 9.00
C VAL A 71 8.11 3.61 9.27
N VAL A 72 8.77 3.15 8.21
CA VAL A 72 9.93 2.25 8.29
C VAL A 72 11.22 3.01 7.92
N PRO A 73 12.39 2.57 8.39
CA PRO A 73 13.66 3.12 7.93
C PRO A 73 13.77 3.01 6.40
N ALA A 74 14.34 4.01 5.75
CA ALA A 74 14.61 3.90 4.33
C ALA A 74 15.76 2.91 4.03
N GLY A 75 15.66 2.22 2.90
CA GLY A 75 16.68 1.30 2.40
C GLY A 75 16.35 -0.18 2.62
N GLU A 76 17.17 -1.05 2.00
CA GLU A 76 16.91 -2.48 1.91
C GLU A 76 16.88 -3.20 3.28
N ASN A 77 17.55 -2.64 4.29
CA ASN A 77 17.55 -3.20 5.64
C ASN A 77 16.15 -3.25 6.28
N ALA A 78 15.21 -2.43 5.81
CA ALA A 78 13.82 -2.49 6.26
C ALA A 78 13.09 -3.76 5.79
N LYS A 79 13.59 -4.45 4.76
CA LYS A 79 13.08 -5.76 4.34
C LYS A 79 13.63 -6.86 5.24
N SER A 80 13.17 -6.88 6.49
CA SER A 80 13.51 -7.91 7.47
C SER A 80 12.28 -8.42 8.20
N LEU A 81 12.35 -9.65 8.72
CA LEU A 81 11.28 -10.20 9.57
C LEU A 81 11.08 -9.40 10.87
N ILE A 82 12.13 -8.72 11.35
CA ILE A 82 12.07 -7.85 12.54
C ILE A 82 11.12 -6.68 12.28
N GLU A 83 11.25 -6.02 11.12
CA GLU A 83 10.33 -4.94 10.75
C GLU A 83 8.92 -5.47 10.52
N VAL A 84 8.76 -6.65 9.92
CA VAL A 84 7.45 -7.29 9.75
C VAL A 84 6.75 -7.51 11.09
N GLU A 85 7.45 -8.07 12.08
CA GLU A 85 6.93 -8.30 13.43
C GLU A 85 6.47 -6.98 14.07
N ARG A 86 7.33 -5.95 14.08
CA ARG A 86 7.01 -4.62 14.60
C ARG A 86 5.77 -4.03 13.94
N ILE A 87 5.69 -4.09 12.61
CA ILE A 87 4.55 -3.57 11.85
C ILE A 87 3.28 -4.36 12.20
N CYS A 88 3.35 -5.68 12.31
CA CYS A 88 2.19 -6.50 12.67
C CYS A 88 1.67 -6.16 14.07
N ASP A 89 2.55 -5.87 15.03
CA ASP A 89 2.17 -5.45 16.38
C ASP A 89 1.49 -4.07 16.38
N GLU A 90 2.07 -3.09 15.67
CA GLU A 90 1.47 -1.75 15.53
C GLU A 90 0.10 -1.79 14.82
N LEU A 91 -0.09 -2.75 13.92
CA LEU A 91 -1.32 -2.93 13.16
C LEU A 91 -2.25 -4.00 13.76
N ALA A 92 -2.05 -4.38 15.02
CA ALA A 92 -2.87 -5.39 15.69
C ALA A 92 -4.36 -5.00 15.79
N SER A 93 -4.70 -3.71 15.74
CA SER A 93 -6.11 -3.26 15.72
C SER A 93 -6.82 -3.50 14.39
N LEU A 94 -6.09 -3.85 13.32
CA LEU A 94 -6.70 -4.15 12.02
C LEU A 94 -7.40 -5.52 12.03
N ASP A 95 -8.48 -5.58 11.25
CA ASP A 95 -9.30 -6.76 11.02
C ASP A 95 -9.24 -7.20 9.55
N ARG A 96 -9.92 -8.30 9.22
CA ARG A 96 -9.93 -8.88 7.87
C ARG A 96 -10.54 -7.97 6.80
N SER A 97 -11.35 -6.98 7.19
CA SER A 97 -11.98 -6.04 6.26
C SER A 97 -11.15 -4.79 6.02
N SER A 98 -10.09 -4.61 6.81
CA SER A 98 -9.18 -3.47 6.72
C SER A 98 -8.35 -3.51 5.43
N VAL A 99 -7.77 -2.37 5.07
CA VAL A 99 -6.87 -2.24 3.91
C VAL A 99 -5.50 -1.72 4.31
N LEU A 100 -4.47 -2.31 3.74
CA LEU A 100 -3.09 -1.84 3.86
C LEU A 100 -2.69 -1.09 2.59
N VAL A 101 -2.12 0.09 2.75
CA VAL A 101 -1.69 0.96 1.64
C VAL A 101 -0.18 1.14 1.71
N GLY A 102 0.56 0.57 0.76
CA GLY A 102 2.00 0.75 0.64
C GLY A 102 2.33 1.98 -0.19
N VAL A 103 3.03 2.97 0.38
CA VAL A 103 3.44 4.20 -0.31
C VAL A 103 4.95 4.29 -0.32
N GLY A 104 5.57 3.97 -1.44
CA GLY A 104 7.03 3.98 -1.55
C GLY A 104 7.57 3.27 -2.78
N GLY A 105 8.88 3.02 -2.79
CA GLY A 105 9.55 2.23 -3.84
C GLY A 105 9.34 0.72 -3.67
N GLY A 106 10.15 -0.07 -4.38
CA GLY A 106 10.06 -1.54 -4.38
C GLY A 106 10.23 -2.15 -2.97
N VAL A 107 11.08 -1.56 -2.13
CA VAL A 107 11.28 -2.01 -0.73
C VAL A 107 9.99 -1.95 0.07
N VAL A 108 9.30 -0.81 0.04
CA VAL A 108 8.01 -0.63 0.73
C VAL A 108 6.93 -1.50 0.10
N GLY A 109 6.93 -1.65 -1.23
CA GLY A 109 6.00 -2.52 -1.95
C GLY A 109 6.09 -3.98 -1.49
N ASP A 110 7.31 -4.53 -1.46
CA ASP A 110 7.59 -5.89 -0.99
C ASP A 110 7.20 -6.08 0.47
N LEU A 111 7.66 -5.18 1.35
CA LEU A 111 7.43 -5.26 2.79
C LEU A 111 5.93 -5.14 3.13
N SER A 112 5.26 -4.12 2.60
CA SER A 112 3.83 -3.92 2.85
C SER A 112 2.99 -5.04 2.25
N GLY A 113 3.34 -5.52 1.05
CA GLY A 113 2.64 -6.65 0.44
C GLY A 113 2.77 -7.93 1.26
N PHE A 114 3.96 -8.20 1.80
CA PHE A 114 4.18 -9.36 2.67
C PHE A 114 3.38 -9.24 3.98
N VAL A 115 3.41 -8.07 4.63
CA VAL A 115 2.60 -7.78 5.81
C VAL A 115 1.11 -7.99 5.51
N ALA A 116 0.58 -7.46 4.40
CA ALA A 116 -0.82 -7.63 4.02
C ALA A 116 -1.19 -9.09 3.81
N ALA A 117 -0.28 -9.91 3.28
CA ALA A 117 -0.52 -11.33 3.04
C ALA A 117 -0.62 -12.15 4.33
N ILE A 118 0.15 -11.80 5.36
CA ILE A 118 0.21 -12.57 6.62
C ILE A 118 -0.73 -12.01 7.70
N LEU A 119 -0.97 -10.70 7.71
CA LEU A 119 -1.79 -10.05 8.72
C LEU A 119 -3.21 -10.58 8.61
N ARG A 120 -3.74 -11.14 9.72
CA ARG A 120 -5.06 -11.79 9.77
C ARG A 120 -5.27 -12.88 8.69
N ARG A 121 -4.19 -13.50 8.20
CA ARG A 121 -4.17 -14.47 7.08
C ARG A 121 -4.58 -13.87 5.74
N GLY A 122 -4.31 -12.58 5.54
CA GLY A 122 -4.63 -11.85 4.32
C GLY A 122 -5.64 -10.74 4.58
N ILE A 123 -5.24 -9.51 4.25
CA ILE A 123 -6.11 -8.34 4.12
C ILE A 123 -5.93 -7.68 2.75
N ALA A 124 -6.82 -6.77 2.39
CA ALA A 124 -6.70 -6.04 1.14
C ALA A 124 -5.43 -5.18 1.11
N HIS A 125 -4.81 -5.07 -0.07
CA HIS A 125 -3.58 -4.30 -0.27
C HIS A 125 -3.70 -3.36 -1.47
N VAL A 126 -3.27 -2.12 -1.30
CA VAL A 126 -3.16 -1.11 -2.36
C VAL A 126 -1.71 -0.65 -2.42
N GLN A 127 -1.15 -0.62 -3.63
CA GLN A 127 0.21 -0.13 -3.87
C GLN A 127 0.19 1.23 -4.54
N ILE A 128 0.99 2.15 -4.00
CA ILE A 128 1.27 3.47 -4.56
C ILE A 128 2.79 3.53 -4.81
N PRO A 129 3.28 2.95 -5.92
CA PRO A 129 4.70 2.93 -6.24
C PRO A 129 5.20 4.35 -6.53
N THR A 130 6.29 4.77 -5.90
CA THR A 130 6.85 6.13 -6.03
C THR A 130 8.16 6.18 -6.81
N THR A 131 8.72 5.03 -7.20
CA THR A 131 9.88 4.95 -8.10
C THR A 131 9.49 4.35 -9.44
N LEU A 132 10.15 4.79 -10.52
CA LEU A 132 9.86 4.29 -11.86
C LEU A 132 10.06 2.77 -11.94
N LEU A 133 11.13 2.25 -11.34
CA LEU A 133 11.39 0.81 -11.28
C LEU A 133 10.23 0.07 -10.60
N ALA A 134 9.70 0.61 -9.49
CA ALA A 134 8.59 -0.02 -8.81
C ALA A 134 7.29 -0.01 -9.63
N MET A 135 7.04 1.06 -10.39
CA MET A 135 5.86 1.20 -11.26
C MET A 135 5.83 0.20 -12.42
N VAL A 136 6.99 -0.27 -12.90
CA VAL A 136 7.07 -1.13 -14.09
C VAL A 136 7.48 -2.57 -13.81
N ASP A 137 7.92 -2.87 -12.59
CA ASP A 137 8.40 -4.20 -12.20
C ASP A 137 7.72 -4.67 -10.89
N SER A 138 8.11 -4.12 -9.74
CA SER A 138 7.70 -4.67 -8.44
C SER A 138 6.19 -4.55 -8.14
N SER A 139 5.48 -3.59 -8.75
CA SER A 139 4.02 -3.50 -8.60
C SER A 139 3.26 -4.52 -9.44
N ILE A 140 3.95 -5.32 -10.27
CA ILE A 140 3.34 -6.25 -11.22
C ILE A 140 3.75 -7.69 -10.89
N GLY A 141 2.77 -8.57 -10.71
CA GLY A 141 2.98 -10.02 -10.55
C GLY A 141 2.82 -10.56 -9.12
N GLY A 142 2.63 -9.69 -8.12
CA GLY A 142 2.21 -10.07 -6.77
C GLY A 142 3.28 -10.77 -5.93
N LYS A 143 4.54 -10.74 -6.36
CA LYS A 143 5.66 -11.18 -5.52
C LYS A 143 5.87 -10.16 -4.40
N THR A 144 6.05 -10.67 -3.19
CA THR A 144 6.31 -9.90 -1.98
C THR A 144 7.31 -10.68 -1.13
N GLY A 145 8.07 -10.02 -0.26
CA GLY A 145 9.03 -10.72 0.57
C GLY A 145 9.96 -9.83 1.38
N VAL A 146 10.67 -10.45 2.30
CA VAL A 146 11.75 -9.85 3.09
C VAL A 146 12.99 -10.74 2.99
N ASN A 147 14.14 -10.17 3.35
CA ASN A 147 15.44 -10.84 3.32
C ASN A 147 15.68 -11.65 4.59
#